data_AF-A0A9E3N267-F1
#
_entry.id   AF-A0A9E3N267-F1
#
_cell.length_a   1.000
_cell.length_b   1.000
_cell.length_c   1.000
_cell.angle_alpha   90.00
_cell.angle_beta   90.00
_cell.angle_gamma   90.00
#
_symmetry.space_group_name_H-M   'P 1'
#
loop_
_entity.id
_entity.type
_entity.pdbx_description
1 polymer ?
#
loop_
_entity_poly.entity_id
_entity_poly.type
_entity_poly.pdbx_seq_one_letter_code
_entity_poly.pdbx_strand_id
1 'polypeptide(L)'
;MTEHVVAHEGFLRRWARMKSRNIETESRTAVAPSPEPVAPAAAEPSAIVPAPVATPEPERLPTMDDVAQLTGDSDFSAFVARGVDAAVRRTALKKLFADPHFNAMDGLDVYIDDYTKPSPVTEAMLASLQHAKQVFNRAVDAVDALDDGQDAPPPDESNP
;
A
#
# COMPACT_ATOMS: atom_id res chain seq x y z
N MET A 1 9.36 -44.78 28.97
CA MET A 1 9.00 -43.38 28.67
C MET A 1 9.68 -42.99 27.37
N THR A 2 9.00 -43.14 26.24
CA THR A 2 9.49 -42.72 24.92
C THR A 2 8.89 -41.36 24.63
N GLU A 3 9.64 -40.30 24.91
CA GLU A 3 9.26 -38.94 24.53
C GLU A 3 9.45 -38.75 23.02
N HIS A 4 8.34 -38.61 22.29
CA HIS A 4 8.36 -38.08 20.93
C HIS A 4 8.43 -36.55 21.00
N VAL A 5 9.62 -35.98 20.82
CA VAL A 5 9.79 -34.54 20.61
C VAL A 5 9.43 -34.23 19.15
N VAL A 6 8.24 -33.66 18.94
CA VAL A 6 7.83 -33.13 17.63
C VAL A 6 8.45 -31.74 17.45
N ALA A 7 9.50 -31.65 16.61
CA ALA A 7 10.05 -30.36 16.20
C ALA A 7 9.03 -29.63 15.32
N HIS A 8 8.46 -28.52 15.81
CA HIS A 8 7.61 -27.65 15.01
C HIS A 8 8.43 -26.97 13.90
N GLU A 9 8.00 -27.09 12.64
CA GLU A 9 8.70 -26.43 11.53
C GLU A 9 8.64 -24.89 11.70
N GLY A 10 9.72 -24.18 11.32
CA GLY A 10 9.78 -22.71 11.41
C GLY A 10 8.95 -21.98 10.35
N PHE A 11 8.67 -20.70 10.58
CA PHE A 11 7.85 -19.83 9.71
C PHE A 11 8.30 -19.84 8.24
N LEU A 12 9.62 -19.74 7.98
CA LEU A 12 10.16 -19.72 6.62
C LEU A 12 9.91 -21.02 5.85
N ARG A 13 9.91 -22.18 6.53
CA ARG A 13 9.63 -23.48 5.89
C ARG A 13 8.15 -23.61 5.51
N ARG A 14 7.24 -23.12 6.36
CA ARG A 14 5.81 -23.04 6.04
C ARG A 14 5.55 -22.15 4.85
N TRP A 15 6.16 -20.97 4.84
CA TRP A 15 6.01 -20.00 3.76
C TRP A 15 6.57 -20.52 2.44
N ALA A 16 7.76 -21.15 2.46
CA ALA A 16 8.34 -21.77 1.28
C ALA A 16 7.42 -22.86 0.70
N ARG A 17 6.87 -23.74 1.55
CA ARG A 17 5.94 -24.81 1.14
C ARG A 17 4.65 -24.25 0.54
N MET A 18 4.07 -23.22 1.18
CA MET A 18 2.88 -22.55 0.68
C MET A 18 3.15 -21.93 -0.70
N LYS A 19 4.28 -21.27 -0.88
CA LYS A 19 4.68 -20.64 -2.15
C LYS A 19 4.89 -21.67 -3.26
N SER A 20 5.57 -22.79 -2.98
CA SER A 20 5.75 -23.88 -3.95
C SER A 20 4.44 -24.56 -4.32
N ARG A 21 3.51 -24.76 -3.37
CA ARG A 21 2.17 -25.32 -3.66
C ARG A 21 1.32 -24.39 -4.55
N ASN A 22 1.44 -23.07 -4.38
CA ASN A 22 0.73 -22.11 -5.22
C ASN A 22 1.23 -22.17 -6.67
N ILE A 23 2.55 -22.22 -6.87
CA ILE A 23 3.19 -22.35 -8.18
C ILE A 23 2.81 -23.67 -8.86
N GLU A 24 2.77 -24.78 -8.12
CA GLU A 24 2.38 -26.09 -8.66
C GLU A 24 0.89 -26.17 -9.00
N THR A 25 0.03 -25.46 -8.25
CA THR A 25 -1.42 -25.36 -8.56
C THR A 25 -1.67 -24.50 -9.80
N GLU A 26 -0.95 -23.39 -9.98
CA GLU A 26 -0.97 -22.61 -11.23
C GLU A 26 -0.49 -23.45 -12.43
N SER A 27 0.58 -24.23 -12.23
CA SER A 27 1.14 -25.11 -13.27
C SER A 27 0.20 -26.26 -13.63
N ARG A 28 -0.53 -26.83 -12.66
CA ARG A 28 -1.49 -27.93 -12.86
C ARG A 28 -2.85 -27.46 -13.39
N THR A 29 -3.19 -26.20 -13.22
CA THR A 29 -4.38 -25.59 -13.87
C THR A 29 -4.13 -25.32 -15.35
N ALA A 30 -2.86 -25.23 -15.79
CA ALA A 30 -2.50 -25.04 -17.20
C ALA A 30 -2.48 -26.33 -18.04
N VAL A 31 -2.48 -27.52 -17.43
CA VAL A 31 -2.41 -28.81 -18.13
C VAL A 31 -3.23 -29.89 -17.41
N ALA A 32 -4.50 -30.06 -17.79
CA ALA A 32 -5.20 -31.35 -17.97
C ALA A 32 -6.74 -31.20 -17.96
N PRO A 33 -7.48 -32.11 -18.65
CA PRO A 33 -8.78 -31.84 -19.24
C PRO A 33 -9.98 -32.18 -18.35
N SER A 34 -11.13 -31.65 -18.77
CA SER A 34 -12.49 -31.94 -18.33
C SER A 34 -12.78 -33.45 -18.14
N PRO A 35 -13.41 -33.85 -17.02
CA PRO A 35 -14.27 -35.02 -16.98
C PRO A 35 -15.74 -34.63 -16.76
N GLU A 36 -16.56 -35.01 -17.74
CA GLU A 36 -18.02 -35.13 -17.66
C GLU A 36 -18.45 -36.26 -16.70
N PRO A 37 -19.74 -36.30 -16.28
CA PRO A 37 -20.16 -36.75 -14.95
C PRO A 37 -20.57 -38.22 -14.88
N VAL A 38 -20.39 -38.83 -13.71
CA VAL A 38 -21.04 -40.10 -13.36
C VAL A 38 -21.62 -40.03 -11.94
N ALA A 39 -22.92 -40.30 -11.85
CA ALA A 39 -23.67 -40.67 -10.65
C ALA A 39 -24.69 -41.75 -11.08
N PRO A 40 -25.38 -42.51 -10.20
CA PRO A 40 -25.43 -42.41 -8.73
C PRO A 40 -25.34 -43.77 -7.98
N ALA A 41 -25.13 -43.76 -6.65
CA ALA A 41 -25.48 -44.89 -5.78
C ALA A 41 -25.88 -44.38 -4.39
N ALA A 42 -27.06 -44.83 -3.95
CA ALA A 42 -27.84 -44.33 -2.84
C ALA A 42 -27.39 -44.83 -1.45
N ALA A 43 -27.47 -43.95 -0.46
CA ALA A 43 -27.68 -44.30 0.94
C ALA A 43 -28.35 -43.10 1.66
N GLU A 44 -29.62 -43.24 1.99
CA GLU A 44 -30.34 -42.46 3.01
C GLU A 44 -30.75 -43.46 4.13
N PRO A 45 -31.01 -43.06 5.40
CA PRO A 45 -31.60 -41.77 5.77
C PRO A 45 -31.05 -41.11 7.05
N SER A 46 -31.17 -39.78 7.15
CA SER A 46 -31.48 -39.15 8.43
C SER A 46 -32.17 -37.82 8.19
N ALA A 47 -33.43 -37.75 8.62
CA ALA A 47 -34.29 -36.61 8.50
C ALA A 47 -33.78 -35.43 9.33
N ILE A 48 -33.34 -34.38 8.63
CA ILE A 48 -33.34 -33.00 9.11
C ILE A 48 -34.11 -32.25 8.05
N VAL A 49 -35.30 -31.75 8.37
CA VAL A 49 -36.07 -30.89 7.47
C VAL A 49 -35.25 -29.63 7.25
N PRO A 50 -34.65 -29.41 6.06
CA PRO A 50 -34.11 -28.11 5.75
C PRO A 50 -35.30 -27.21 5.46
N ALA A 51 -35.37 -26.05 6.12
CA ALA A 51 -36.13 -24.92 5.59
C ALA A 51 -35.77 -24.76 4.11
N PRO A 52 -36.72 -24.40 3.21
CA PRO A 52 -36.42 -24.27 1.80
C PRO A 52 -35.30 -23.25 1.64
N VAL A 53 -34.08 -23.76 1.41
CA VAL A 53 -32.98 -22.97 0.87
C VAL A 53 -33.52 -22.53 -0.47
N ALA A 54 -33.81 -21.24 -0.60
CA ALA A 54 -34.11 -20.65 -1.88
C ALA A 54 -32.96 -21.05 -2.80
N THR A 55 -33.25 -21.94 -3.74
CA THR A 55 -32.38 -22.21 -4.87
C THR A 55 -31.98 -20.83 -5.41
N PRO A 56 -30.69 -20.46 -5.47
CA PRO A 56 -30.32 -19.23 -6.12
C PRO A 56 -30.86 -19.34 -7.54
N GLU A 57 -31.84 -18.49 -7.84
CA GLU A 57 -32.35 -18.32 -9.19
C GLU A 57 -31.13 -18.08 -10.08
N PRO A 58 -31.00 -18.74 -11.24
CA PRO A 58 -29.84 -18.54 -12.10
C PRO A 58 -29.71 -17.05 -12.35
N GLU A 59 -28.67 -16.44 -11.75
CA GLU A 59 -28.48 -15.00 -11.81
C GLU A 59 -28.41 -14.64 -13.29
N ARG A 60 -29.46 -13.96 -13.75
CA ARG A 60 -29.54 -13.55 -15.15
C ARG A 60 -28.31 -12.69 -15.43
N LEU A 61 -27.63 -12.98 -16.53
CA LEU A 61 -26.45 -12.21 -16.90
C LEU A 61 -26.85 -10.73 -17.03
N PRO A 62 -26.08 -9.82 -16.42
CA PRO A 62 -26.34 -8.40 -16.50
C PRO A 62 -26.42 -7.93 -17.94
N THR A 63 -27.34 -7.01 -18.19
CA THR A 63 -27.64 -6.40 -19.48
C THR A 63 -27.25 -4.92 -19.50
N MET A 64 -27.37 -4.29 -20.67
CA MET A 64 -27.13 -2.83 -20.79
C MET A 64 -28.17 -2.00 -20.02
N ASP A 65 -29.40 -2.49 -19.86
CA ASP A 65 -30.43 -1.80 -19.10
C ASP A 65 -30.10 -1.77 -17.60
N ASP A 66 -29.46 -2.84 -17.09
CA ASP A 66 -28.99 -2.88 -15.71
C ASP A 66 -27.86 -1.85 -15.50
N VAL A 67 -26.96 -1.68 -16.48
CA VAL A 67 -25.91 -0.64 -16.43
C VAL A 67 -26.50 0.77 -16.37
N ALA A 68 -27.61 1.02 -17.08
CA ALA A 68 -28.27 2.31 -17.08
C ALA A 68 -28.78 2.70 -15.67
N GLN A 69 -29.18 1.71 -14.87
CA GLN A 69 -29.70 1.91 -13.51
C GLN A 69 -28.62 2.03 -12.43
N LEU A 70 -27.36 1.69 -12.72
CA LEU A 70 -26.26 1.78 -11.74
C LEU A 70 -26.08 3.21 -11.21
N THR A 71 -25.73 3.32 -9.93
CA THR A 71 -25.31 4.53 -9.23
C THR A 71 -23.94 4.29 -8.58
N GLY A 72 -23.33 5.32 -7.98
CA GLY A 72 -22.03 5.18 -7.29
C GLY A 72 -22.06 4.15 -6.14
N ASP A 73 -23.20 4.04 -5.45
CA ASP A 73 -23.38 3.12 -4.31
C ASP A 73 -23.89 1.72 -4.72
N SER A 74 -24.04 1.46 -6.02
CA SER A 74 -24.55 0.17 -6.52
C SER A 74 -23.52 -0.94 -6.38
N ASP A 75 -23.98 -2.19 -6.33
CA ASP A 75 -23.08 -3.35 -6.41
C ASP A 75 -22.69 -3.63 -7.87
N PHE A 76 -21.38 -3.62 -8.15
CA PHE A 76 -20.81 -3.89 -9.46
C PHE A 76 -20.29 -5.34 -9.60
N SER A 77 -20.36 -6.15 -8.53
CA SER A 77 -19.81 -7.51 -8.50
C SER A 77 -20.38 -8.42 -9.60
N ALA A 78 -21.68 -8.30 -9.87
CA ALA A 78 -22.37 -9.04 -10.92
C ALA A 78 -21.82 -8.75 -12.33
N PHE A 79 -21.33 -7.53 -12.59
CA PHE A 79 -20.85 -7.10 -13.91
C PHE A 79 -19.42 -7.58 -14.23
N VAL A 80 -18.69 -8.08 -13.24
CA VAL A 80 -17.34 -8.67 -13.42
C VAL A 80 -17.35 -10.19 -13.40
N ALA A 81 -18.52 -10.81 -13.24
CA ALA A 81 -18.68 -12.27 -13.29
C ALA A 81 -18.28 -12.86 -14.65
N ARG A 82 -17.99 -14.16 -14.68
CA ARG A 82 -17.69 -14.88 -15.94
C ARG A 82 -18.97 -14.99 -16.77
N GLY A 83 -18.85 -14.77 -18.09
CA GLY A 83 -19.98 -14.87 -19.02
C GLY A 83 -20.72 -13.55 -19.28
N VAL A 84 -20.41 -12.48 -18.54
CA VAL A 84 -20.94 -11.14 -18.83
C VAL A 84 -20.36 -10.65 -20.16
N ASP A 85 -21.23 -10.08 -21.00
CA ASP A 85 -20.81 -9.46 -22.25
C ASP A 85 -19.73 -8.38 -22.01
N ALA A 86 -18.73 -8.34 -22.89
CA ALA A 86 -17.59 -7.45 -22.73
C ALA A 86 -17.98 -5.96 -22.80
N ALA A 87 -19.00 -5.60 -23.58
CA ALA A 87 -19.47 -4.23 -23.68
C ALA A 87 -20.25 -3.82 -22.42
N VAL A 88 -21.07 -4.72 -21.88
CA VAL A 88 -21.78 -4.52 -20.60
C VAL A 88 -20.78 -4.28 -19.47
N ARG A 89 -19.80 -5.19 -19.30
CA ARG A 89 -18.75 -5.07 -18.28
C ARG A 89 -17.95 -3.77 -18.44
N ARG A 90 -17.53 -3.44 -19.66
CA ARG A 90 -16.76 -2.21 -19.92
C ARG A 90 -17.57 -0.96 -19.55
N THR A 91 -18.86 -0.94 -19.86
CA THR A 91 -19.72 0.23 -19.59
C THR A 91 -19.99 0.37 -18.10
N ALA A 92 -20.25 -0.73 -17.39
CA ALA A 92 -20.39 -0.73 -15.94
C ALA A 92 -19.14 -0.18 -15.24
N LEU A 93 -17.95 -0.68 -15.61
CA LEU A 93 -16.69 -0.20 -15.02
C LEU A 93 -16.41 1.27 -15.35
N LYS A 94 -16.71 1.72 -16.57
CA LYS A 94 -16.61 3.14 -16.92
C LYS A 94 -17.49 4.00 -16.03
N LYS A 95 -18.68 3.52 -15.66
CA LYS A 95 -19.61 4.24 -14.78
C LYS A 95 -19.13 4.23 -13.33
N LEU A 96 -18.57 3.13 -12.84
CA LEU A 96 -17.95 3.04 -11.51
C LEU A 96 -16.82 4.06 -11.35
N PHE A 97 -15.87 4.09 -12.28
CA PHE A 97 -14.72 5.01 -12.22
C PHE A 97 -15.04 6.44 -12.67
N ALA A 98 -16.28 6.74 -13.07
CA ALA A 98 -16.71 8.11 -13.30
C ALA A 98 -17.02 8.85 -11.99
N ASP A 99 -17.14 8.14 -10.87
CA ASP A 99 -17.40 8.76 -9.57
C ASP A 99 -16.21 9.65 -9.15
N PRO A 100 -16.45 10.93 -8.77
CA PRO A 100 -15.41 11.84 -8.29
C PRO A 100 -14.58 11.30 -7.12
N HIS A 101 -15.13 10.39 -6.32
CA HIS A 101 -14.44 9.75 -5.21
C HIS A 101 -13.14 9.04 -5.64
N PHE A 102 -13.14 8.41 -6.82
CA PHE A 102 -11.97 7.70 -7.35
C PHE A 102 -10.95 8.62 -8.03
N ASN A 103 -11.29 9.89 -8.24
CA ASN A 103 -10.43 10.88 -8.91
C ASN A 103 -9.64 11.74 -7.90
N ALA A 104 -9.84 11.52 -6.60
CA ALA A 104 -9.06 12.19 -5.57
C ALA A 104 -7.66 11.57 -5.49
N MET A 105 -6.64 12.43 -5.61
CA MET A 105 -5.24 12.05 -5.45
C MET A 105 -5.00 11.62 -3.99
N ASP A 106 -4.43 10.43 -3.79
CA ASP A 106 -4.27 9.82 -2.46
C ASP A 106 -3.17 10.46 -1.59
N GLY A 107 -2.24 11.19 -2.21
CA GLY A 107 -1.13 11.83 -1.52
C GLY A 107 0.00 10.88 -1.11
N LEU A 108 0.00 9.61 -1.54
CA LEU A 108 0.98 8.61 -1.12
C LEU A 108 2.21 8.53 -2.03
N ASP A 109 2.15 9.18 -3.20
CA ASP A 109 3.27 9.24 -4.12
C ASP A 109 4.41 10.12 -3.57
N VAL A 110 5.60 9.54 -3.49
CA VAL A 110 6.80 10.17 -2.90
C VAL A 110 7.20 11.49 -3.58
N TYR A 111 6.76 11.72 -4.82
CA TYR A 111 7.13 12.91 -5.62
C TYR A 111 5.92 13.77 -6.02
N ILE A 112 4.87 13.74 -5.21
CA ILE A 112 3.66 14.52 -5.44
C ILE A 112 3.83 16.00 -5.10
N ASP A 113 4.74 16.30 -4.17
CA ASP A 113 4.97 17.65 -3.68
C ASP A 113 5.92 18.45 -4.57
N ASP A 114 5.69 19.75 -4.61
CA ASP A 114 6.56 20.71 -5.29
C ASP A 114 7.73 21.10 -4.38
N TYR A 115 8.82 20.34 -4.46
CA TYR A 115 10.06 20.58 -3.70
C TYR A 115 10.81 21.85 -4.08
N THR A 116 10.37 22.60 -5.10
CA THR A 116 10.94 23.91 -5.41
C THR A 116 10.44 25.01 -4.49
N LYS A 117 9.34 24.75 -3.75
CA LYS A 117 8.78 25.69 -2.78
C LYS A 117 9.48 25.51 -1.43
N PRO A 118 10.29 26.50 -0.99
CA PRO A 118 10.87 26.44 0.35
C PRO A 118 9.76 26.58 1.41
N SER A 119 9.96 25.94 2.56
CA SER A 119 9.12 26.15 3.72
C SER A 119 9.19 27.62 4.18
N PRO A 120 8.05 28.29 4.48
CA PRO A 120 8.05 29.69 4.86
C PRO A 120 8.74 29.90 6.21
N VAL A 121 9.66 30.87 6.26
CA VAL A 121 10.33 31.28 7.50
C VAL A 121 9.41 32.22 8.28
N THR A 122 9.06 31.86 9.51
CA THR A 122 8.25 32.74 10.39
C THR A 122 9.09 33.92 10.90
N GLU A 123 8.44 35.04 11.23
CA GLU A 123 9.14 36.22 11.78
C GLU A 123 9.93 35.90 13.04
N ALA A 124 9.38 35.06 13.93
CA ALA A 124 10.06 34.60 15.14
C ALA A 124 11.31 33.76 14.83
N MET A 125 11.23 32.88 13.82
CA MET A 125 12.39 32.10 13.36
C MET A 125 13.44 33.02 12.73
N LEU A 126 13.03 33.99 11.93
CA LEU A 126 13.92 34.98 11.33
C LEU A 126 14.65 35.81 12.40
N ALA A 127 13.93 36.32 13.41
CA ALA A 127 14.50 37.06 14.52
C ALA A 127 15.50 36.21 15.32
N SER A 128 15.16 34.94 15.55
CA SER A 128 16.06 33.99 16.23
C SER A 128 17.34 33.74 15.43
N LEU A 129 17.24 33.60 14.10
CA LEU A 129 18.40 33.45 13.21
C LEU A 129 19.26 34.72 13.19
N GLN A 130 18.65 35.91 13.16
CA GLN A 130 19.38 37.17 13.23
C GLN A 130 20.12 37.33 14.56
N HIS A 131 19.47 36.99 15.67
CA HIS A 131 20.10 36.99 16.99
C HIS A 131 21.26 36.00 17.07
N ALA A 132 21.06 34.75 16.62
CA ALA A 132 22.12 33.74 16.59
C ALA A 132 23.31 34.19 15.74
N LYS A 133 23.07 34.80 14.58
CA LYS A 133 24.11 35.38 13.72
C LYS A 133 24.91 36.47 14.43
N GLN A 134 24.24 37.37 15.17
CA GLN A 134 24.92 38.43 15.93
C GLN A 134 25.81 37.86 17.04
N VAL A 135 25.29 36.89 17.80
CA VAL A 135 26.06 36.24 18.88
C VAL A 135 27.27 35.50 18.31
N PHE A 136 27.07 34.76 17.22
CA PHE A 136 28.14 34.02 16.56
C PHE A 136 29.23 34.96 16.05
N ASN A 137 28.86 36.02 15.32
CA ASN A 137 29.82 37.00 14.80
C ASN A 137 30.63 37.64 15.94
N ARG A 138 29.96 38.04 17.03
CA ARG A 138 30.66 38.60 18.20
C ARG A 138 31.66 37.62 18.80
N ALA A 139 31.33 36.34 18.86
CA ALA A 139 32.23 35.32 19.36
C ALA A 139 33.45 35.13 18.44
N VAL A 140 33.24 35.15 17.12
CA VAL A 140 34.34 35.11 16.14
C VAL A 140 35.24 36.34 16.27
N ASP A 141 34.67 37.54 16.29
CA ASP A 141 35.43 38.79 16.45
C ASP A 141 36.27 38.79 17.74
N ALA A 142 35.74 38.21 18.83
CA ALA A 142 36.45 38.11 20.09
C ALA A 142 37.62 37.10 20.05
N VAL A 143 37.54 36.06 19.24
CA VAL A 143 38.64 35.10 19.03
C VAL A 143 39.73 35.73 18.17
N ASP A 144 39.35 36.39 17.07
CA ASP A 144 40.31 37.06 16.17
C ASP A 144 41.08 38.15 16.91
N ALA A 145 40.41 38.93 17.77
CA ALA A 145 41.06 39.94 18.59
C ALA A 145 42.06 39.39 19.63
N LEU A 146 41.96 38.11 20.01
CA LEU A 146 42.93 37.44 20.89
C LEU A 146 44.14 36.91 20.12
N ASP A 147 43.98 36.59 18.83
CA ASP A 147 45.05 36.13 17.94
C ASP A 147 45.96 37.30 17.52
N ASP A 148 45.36 38.44 17.15
CA ASP A 148 46.09 39.67 16.78
C ASP A 148 46.94 40.26 17.91
N GLY A 149 46.65 39.91 19.18
CA GLY A 149 47.38 40.38 20.35
C GLY A 149 48.69 39.63 20.64
N GLN A 150 48.99 38.52 19.95
CA GLN A 150 50.18 37.70 20.19
C GLN A 150 51.36 37.97 19.24
N ASP A 151 51.21 38.85 18.24
CA ASP A 151 52.26 39.16 17.24
C ASP A 151 53.05 40.45 17.57
N ALA A 152 53.11 40.84 18.85
CA ALA A 152 53.97 41.95 19.28
C ALA A 152 55.46 41.54 19.13
N PRO A 153 56.30 42.30 18.40
CA PRO A 153 57.71 41.97 18.26
C PRO A 153 58.40 41.92 19.64
N PRO A 154 59.32 40.96 19.86
CA PRO A 154 59.95 40.78 21.16
C PRO A 154 60.63 42.08 21.62
N PRO A 155 60.60 42.40 22.92
CA PRO A 155 61.24 43.61 23.42
C PRO A 155 62.74 43.56 23.12
N ASP A 156 63.25 44.66 22.56
CA ASP A 156 64.66 44.86 22.23
C ASP A 156 65.50 44.84 23.52
N GLU A 157 66.06 43.67 23.85
CA GLU A 157 67.07 43.51 24.91
C GLU A 157 68.42 44.08 24.45
N SER A 158 68.48 45.40 24.32
CA SER A 158 69.73 46.14 24.24
C SER A 158 70.00 46.80 25.60
N ASN A 159 70.59 46.01 26.51
CA ASN A 159 71.09 46.48 27.81
C ASN A 159 72.43 47.24 27.64
N PRO A 160 72.65 48.40 28.30
CA PRO A 160 73.96 49.05 28.35
C PRO A 160 74.98 48.31 29.22
#